data_AF-A0A7V6SI65-F1
#
_entry.id   AF-A0A7V6SI65-F1
#
_cell.length_a   1.000
_cell.length_b   1.000
_cell.length_c   1.000
_cell.angle_alpha   90.00
_cell.angle_beta   90.00
_cell.angle_gamma   90.00
#
_symmetry.space_group_name_H-M   'P 1'
#
loop_
_entity.id
_entity.type
_entity.pdbx_description
1 polymer ?
#
loop_
_entity_poly.entity_id
_entity_poly.type
_entity_poly.pdbx_seq_one_letter_code
_entity_poly.pdbx_strand_id
1 'polypeptide(L)'
;YEQTDDVEADRVAIYELGLGRARVLSMDGRAEAFTRWYEGEGGPNAEVAKKASATCSTCGFFMKMSGAARRIFGVCANEWSPSDGRVVSLDHGCGAHSETDVRGRRGDWRQSTPVIDEGEMEVIEMGEIRPKVIDDAPAPSSEDAPSAVASDDDASAPSSEDAPPAVGSDEDSGGPAADTPSSDGDDRND
;
A
#
# COMPACT_ATOMS: atom_id res chain seq x y z
N TYR A 1 16.29 52.94 13.41
CA TYR A 1 15.67 51.86 12.62
C TYR A 1 16.19 52.02 11.21
N GLU A 2 17.13 51.16 10.81
CA GLU A 2 17.69 51.13 9.47
C GLU A 2 16.90 50.06 8.71
N GLN A 3 16.14 50.50 7.70
CA GLN A 3 15.33 49.63 6.86
C GLN A 3 16.29 49.00 5.85
N THR A 4 16.58 47.72 5.98
CA THR A 4 17.37 46.97 4.99
C THR A 4 16.53 46.84 3.72
N ASP A 5 16.77 47.78 2.81
CA ASP A 5 16.39 47.78 1.40
C ASP A 5 17.10 46.61 0.70
N ASP A 6 16.55 45.40 0.82
CA ASP A 6 16.84 44.34 -0.15
C ASP A 6 15.55 44.05 -0.89
N VAL A 7 15.29 44.88 -1.91
CA VAL A 7 14.14 44.76 -2.81
C VAL A 7 14.03 43.35 -3.39
N GLU A 8 15.13 42.62 -3.60
CA GLU A 8 15.08 41.25 -4.10
C GLU A 8 14.61 40.27 -3.02
N ALA A 9 15.05 40.42 -1.76
CA ALA A 9 14.53 39.63 -0.64
C ALA A 9 13.01 39.86 -0.45
N ASP A 10 12.55 41.10 -0.52
CA ASP A 10 11.13 41.44 -0.44
C ASP A 10 10.34 40.84 -1.62
N ARG A 11 10.90 40.86 -2.84
CA ARG A 11 10.25 40.32 -4.03
C ARG A 11 10.12 38.80 -3.99
N VAL A 12 11.13 38.09 -3.48
CA VAL A 12 11.08 36.65 -3.23
C VAL A 12 10.01 36.33 -2.19
N ALA A 13 9.97 37.06 -1.07
CA ALA A 13 8.96 36.85 -0.04
C ALA A 13 7.52 37.07 -0.56
N ILE A 14 7.30 38.10 -1.38
CA ILE A 14 6.01 38.36 -2.02
C ILE A 14 5.60 37.20 -2.94
N TYR A 15 6.55 36.61 -3.67
CA TYR A 15 6.27 35.49 -4.55
C TYR A 15 5.96 34.21 -3.77
N GLU A 16 6.73 33.89 -2.71
CA GLU A 16 6.53 32.71 -1.87
C GLU A 16 5.20 32.75 -1.10
N LEU A 17 4.78 33.94 -0.65
CA LEU A 17 3.47 34.16 -0.04
C LEU A 17 2.31 34.09 -1.05
N GLY A 18 2.60 33.90 -2.34
CA GLY A 18 1.61 33.83 -3.41
C GLY A 18 1.02 35.18 -3.80
N LEU A 19 1.57 36.28 -3.28
CA LEU A 19 1.23 37.66 -3.62
C LEU A 19 1.87 38.11 -4.95
N GLY A 20 2.84 37.36 -5.46
CA GLY A 20 3.49 37.60 -6.76
C GLY A 20 2.71 37.12 -7.98
N ARG A 21 1.53 36.50 -7.80
CA ARG A 21 0.69 36.05 -8.91
C ARG A 21 -0.13 37.20 -9.49
N ALA A 22 -0.10 37.36 -10.82
CA ALA A 22 -0.86 38.39 -11.51
C ALA A 22 -2.39 38.30 -11.28
N ARG A 23 -2.90 37.08 -11.02
CA ARG A 23 -4.31 36.83 -10.67
C ARG A 23 -4.41 35.73 -9.63
N VAL A 24 -5.38 35.89 -8.72
CA VAL A 24 -5.73 34.91 -7.68
C VAL A 24 -7.25 34.81 -7.57
N LEU A 25 -7.76 33.69 -7.07
CA LEU A 25 -9.19 33.54 -6.80
C LEU A 25 -9.68 34.62 -5.82
N SER A 26 -10.85 35.21 -6.11
CA SER A 26 -11.56 36.07 -5.17
C SER A 26 -12.02 35.29 -3.95
N MET A 27 -12.53 35.99 -2.92
CA MET A 27 -13.14 35.31 -1.78
C MET A 27 -14.35 34.49 -2.20
N ASP A 28 -15.23 35.06 -3.02
CA ASP A 28 -16.44 34.40 -3.52
C ASP A 28 -16.10 33.18 -4.38
N GLY A 29 -15.13 33.29 -5.29
CA GLY A 29 -14.70 32.17 -6.12
C GLY A 29 -14.12 31.01 -5.30
N ARG A 30 -13.45 31.29 -4.18
CA ARG A 30 -13.03 30.24 -3.22
C ARG A 30 -14.22 29.62 -2.51
N ALA A 31 -15.18 30.43 -2.04
CA ALA A 31 -16.37 29.95 -1.37
C ALA A 31 -17.20 29.04 -2.28
N GLU A 32 -17.42 29.44 -3.53
CA GLU A 32 -18.11 28.63 -4.53
C GLU A 32 -17.37 27.31 -4.82
N ALA A 33 -16.03 27.33 -4.90
CA ALA A 33 -15.25 26.12 -5.05
C ALA A 33 -15.41 25.17 -3.85
N PHE A 34 -15.37 25.71 -2.63
CA PHE A 34 -15.57 24.94 -1.41
C PHE A 34 -16.96 24.33 -1.35
N THR A 35 -18.00 25.08 -1.72
CA THR A 35 -19.37 24.56 -1.83
C THR A 35 -19.43 23.39 -2.81
N ARG A 36 -18.91 23.54 -4.04
CA ARG A 36 -18.90 22.46 -5.03
C ARG A 36 -18.14 21.21 -4.55
N TRP A 37 -17.01 21.37 -3.87
CA TRP A 37 -16.25 20.24 -3.35
C TRP A 37 -16.96 19.54 -2.19
N TYR A 38 -17.57 20.30 -1.29
CA TYR A 38 -18.28 19.77 -0.13
C TYR A 38 -19.62 19.10 -0.48
N GLU A 39 -20.31 19.60 -1.52
CA GLU A 39 -21.55 19.01 -2.03
C GLU A 39 -21.29 17.86 -3.03
N GLY A 40 -20.07 17.77 -3.56
CA GLY A 40 -19.67 16.77 -4.56
C GLY A 40 -19.18 15.45 -3.96
N GLU A 41 -18.49 14.67 -4.79
CA GLU A 41 -17.99 13.32 -4.46
C GLU A 41 -16.95 13.30 -3.34
N GLY A 42 -16.23 14.41 -3.12
CA GLY A 42 -15.27 14.58 -2.03
C GLY A 42 -15.91 15.01 -0.70
N GLY A 43 -17.23 15.21 -0.68
CA GLY A 43 -17.99 15.64 0.49
C GLY A 43 -18.47 14.50 1.39
N PRO A 44 -19.07 14.81 2.55
CA PRO A 44 -19.61 13.80 3.48
C PRO A 44 -20.84 13.08 2.94
N ASN A 45 -21.55 13.69 1.99
CA ASN A 45 -22.78 13.14 1.43
C ASN A 45 -22.56 12.22 0.22
N ALA A 46 -21.31 12.02 -0.20
CA ALA A 46 -20.97 11.09 -1.25
C ALA A 46 -21.37 9.65 -0.88
N GLU A 47 -21.78 8.84 -1.86
CA GLU A 47 -22.24 7.47 -1.62
C GLU A 47 -21.17 6.58 -0.98
N VAL A 48 -19.89 6.82 -1.26
CA VAL A 48 -18.76 6.15 -0.59
C VAL A 48 -18.61 6.60 0.86
N ALA A 49 -18.78 7.90 1.13
CA ALA A 49 -18.66 8.47 2.47
C ALA A 49 -19.71 7.95 3.43
N LYS A 50 -20.95 7.80 2.97
CA LYS A 50 -22.04 7.21 3.76
C LYS A 50 -21.77 5.76 4.18
N LYS A 51 -20.96 5.02 3.42
CA LYS A 51 -20.64 3.60 3.67
C LYS A 51 -19.32 3.41 4.40
N ALA A 52 -18.52 4.47 4.54
CA ALA A 52 -17.24 4.40 5.20
C ALA A 52 -17.39 4.18 6.71
N SER A 53 -16.46 3.44 7.31
CA SER A 53 -16.43 3.17 8.75
C SER A 53 -15.91 4.36 9.57
N ALA A 54 -15.12 5.25 8.96
CA ALA A 54 -14.47 6.37 9.61
C ALA A 54 -14.27 7.53 8.61
N THR A 55 -14.00 8.73 9.15
CA THR A 55 -13.86 9.97 8.38
C THR A 55 -12.39 10.36 8.19
N CYS A 56 -12.12 11.20 7.20
CA CYS A 56 -10.80 11.72 6.89
C CYS A 56 -10.17 12.54 8.04
N SER A 57 -10.98 13.08 8.96
CA SER A 57 -10.53 13.88 10.11
C SER A 57 -9.57 13.13 11.04
N THR A 58 -9.69 11.79 11.10
CA THR A 58 -8.84 10.89 11.89
C THR A 58 -7.91 10.03 11.04
N CYS A 59 -7.95 10.18 9.72
CA CYS A 59 -7.22 9.29 8.81
C CYS A 59 -5.75 9.71 8.67
N GLY A 60 -4.83 8.74 8.82
CA GLY A 60 -3.39 8.94 8.65
C GLY A 60 -2.97 9.27 7.21
N PHE A 61 -3.80 8.97 6.22
CA PHE A 61 -3.55 9.27 4.80
C PHE A 61 -4.08 10.65 4.34
N PHE A 62 -4.57 11.47 5.27
CA PHE A 62 -5.14 12.77 4.96
C PHE A 62 -4.06 13.87 4.93
N MET A 63 -3.74 14.36 3.73
CA MET A 63 -2.82 15.49 3.55
C MET A 63 -3.57 16.82 3.62
N LYS A 64 -3.35 17.57 4.69
CA LYS A 64 -3.99 18.89 4.89
C LYS A 64 -3.52 19.91 3.85
N MET A 65 -4.48 20.57 3.20
CA MET A 65 -4.21 21.72 2.34
C MET A 65 -3.68 22.93 3.14
N SER A 66 -3.18 23.95 2.44
CA SER A 66 -2.73 25.21 3.03
C SER A 66 -3.86 26.26 3.08
N GLY A 67 -3.61 27.35 3.81
CA GLY A 67 -4.52 28.50 3.86
C GLY A 67 -5.90 28.18 4.47
N ALA A 68 -6.92 28.87 3.96
CA ALA A 68 -8.29 28.76 4.48
C ALA A 68 -8.92 27.37 4.29
N ALA A 69 -8.54 26.64 3.23
CA ALA A 69 -9.07 25.31 2.93
C ALA A 69 -8.69 24.29 4.01
N ARG A 70 -7.54 24.45 4.68
CA ARG A 70 -7.00 23.51 5.68
C ARG A 70 -7.97 23.09 6.78
N ARG A 71 -8.94 23.96 7.11
CA ARG A 71 -9.91 23.72 8.18
C ARG A 71 -11.06 22.82 7.77
N ILE A 72 -11.24 22.56 6.49
CA ILE A 72 -12.38 21.82 5.94
C ILE A 72 -11.93 20.72 4.98
N PHE A 73 -10.85 20.95 4.22
CA PHE A 73 -10.41 20.09 3.13
C PHE A 73 -8.95 19.65 3.23
N GLY A 74 -8.68 18.52 2.60
CA GLY A 74 -7.35 17.96 2.36
C GLY A 74 -7.35 17.13 1.08
N VAL A 75 -6.25 16.44 0.84
CA VAL A 75 -6.10 15.49 -0.26
C VAL A 75 -5.92 14.09 0.33
N CYS A 76 -6.63 13.11 -0.21
CA CYS A 76 -6.41 11.71 0.14
C CYS A 76 -5.12 11.21 -0.56
N ALA A 77 -4.22 10.58 0.19
CA ALA A 77 -2.96 10.05 -0.31
C ALA A 77 -2.89 8.51 -0.22
N ASN A 78 -4.05 7.86 -0.22
CA ASN A 78 -4.13 6.41 -0.10
C ASN A 78 -4.37 5.81 -1.48
N GLU A 79 -3.38 5.14 -2.06
CA GLU A 79 -3.49 4.52 -3.40
C GLU A 79 -4.60 3.46 -3.51
N TRP A 80 -5.03 2.85 -2.39
CA TRP A 80 -6.13 1.89 -2.36
C TRP A 80 -7.51 2.55 -2.22
N SER A 81 -7.56 3.86 -2.02
CA SER A 81 -8.78 4.64 -1.91
C SER A 81 -9.29 5.03 -3.31
N PRO A 82 -10.60 4.93 -3.58
CA PRO A 82 -11.17 5.51 -4.79
C PRO A 82 -11.03 7.04 -4.84
N SER A 83 -10.71 7.69 -3.71
CA SER A 83 -10.52 9.13 -3.59
C SER A 83 -9.05 9.56 -3.65
N ASP A 84 -8.10 8.67 -3.96
CA ASP A 84 -6.68 9.02 -4.05
C ASP A 84 -6.43 10.22 -4.98
N GLY A 85 -5.58 11.15 -4.54
CA GLY A 85 -5.27 12.38 -5.26
C GLY A 85 -6.42 13.38 -5.37
N ARG A 86 -7.59 13.11 -4.77
CA ARG A 86 -8.75 14.03 -4.81
C ARG A 86 -8.85 14.91 -3.57
N VAL A 87 -9.44 16.09 -3.75
CA VAL A 87 -9.83 16.97 -2.65
C VAL A 87 -11.03 16.35 -1.93
N VAL A 88 -10.89 16.15 -0.62
CA VAL A 88 -11.92 15.58 0.24
C VAL A 88 -12.12 16.44 1.49
N SER A 89 -13.34 16.49 2.02
CA SER A 89 -13.63 17.17 3.28
C SER A 89 -13.16 16.33 4.49
N LEU A 90 -13.01 16.97 5.65
CA LEU A 90 -12.61 16.28 6.89
C LEU A 90 -13.62 15.21 7.33
N ASP A 91 -14.89 15.40 7.02
CA ASP A 91 -16.01 14.49 7.31
C ASP A 91 -16.32 13.52 6.16
N HIS A 92 -15.56 13.56 5.06
CA HIS A 92 -15.61 12.53 4.02
C HIS A 92 -15.06 11.19 4.51
N GLY A 93 -15.49 10.09 3.92
CA GLY A 93 -14.90 8.77 4.15
C GLY A 93 -14.76 8.01 2.83
N CYS A 94 -13.60 7.40 2.59
CA CYS A 94 -13.36 6.65 1.34
C CYS A 94 -13.50 5.12 1.50
N GLY A 95 -13.71 4.64 2.73
CA GLY A 95 -13.76 3.21 3.07
C GLY A 95 -12.38 2.56 3.31
N ALA A 96 -11.30 3.17 2.81
CA ALA A 96 -9.92 2.75 3.04
C ALA A 96 -9.23 3.65 4.08
N HIS A 97 -9.76 3.68 5.30
CA HIS A 97 -9.16 4.43 6.41
C HIS A 97 -7.84 3.79 6.85
N SER A 98 -6.92 4.58 7.40
CA SER A 98 -5.62 4.08 7.92
C SER A 98 -5.74 3.08 9.06
N GLU A 99 -6.91 3.03 9.68
CA GLU A 99 -7.25 2.13 10.79
C GLU A 99 -8.42 1.20 10.40
N THR A 100 -8.66 1.01 9.09
CA THR A 100 -9.62 -0.02 8.66
C THR A 100 -8.99 -1.39 8.91
N ASP A 101 -9.27 -1.97 10.08
CA ASP A 101 -8.93 -3.36 10.34
C ASP A 101 -9.80 -4.28 9.48
N VAL A 102 -9.17 -5.31 8.91
CA VAL A 102 -9.90 -6.46 8.42
C VAL A 102 -10.51 -7.11 9.66
N ARG A 103 -11.84 -6.99 9.84
CA ARG A 103 -12.56 -7.82 10.81
C ARG A 103 -12.08 -9.24 10.55
N GLY A 104 -11.33 -9.80 11.51
CA GLY A 104 -10.64 -11.07 11.32
C GLY A 104 -11.60 -12.01 10.64
N ARG A 105 -11.27 -12.43 9.41
CA ARG A 105 -12.17 -13.28 8.64
C ARG A 105 -12.49 -14.44 9.57
N ARG A 106 -13.72 -14.48 10.09
CA ARG A 106 -14.31 -15.74 10.50
C ARG A 106 -14.33 -16.47 9.19
N GLY A 107 -13.29 -17.27 8.94
CA GLY A 107 -13.21 -18.02 7.71
C GLY A 107 -14.55 -18.73 7.59
N ASP A 108 -15.26 -18.51 6.49
CA ASP A 108 -16.36 -19.39 6.14
C ASP A 108 -15.88 -20.85 6.17
N TRP A 109 -14.57 -21.03 5.95
CA TRP A 109 -13.80 -22.20 6.31
C TRP A 109 -13.53 -22.31 7.81
N ARG A 110 -14.22 -23.25 8.48
CA ARG A 110 -13.74 -23.79 9.75
C ARG A 110 -12.45 -24.56 9.50
N GLN A 111 -11.31 -24.01 9.91
CA GLN A 111 -10.10 -24.81 10.00
C GLN A 111 -10.37 -25.97 10.98
N SER A 112 -10.31 -27.19 10.46
CA SER A 112 -10.25 -28.39 11.30
C SER A 112 -8.94 -28.39 12.06
N THR A 113 -8.93 -29.00 13.25
CA THR A 113 -7.68 -29.33 13.94
C THR A 113 -6.77 -30.10 12.97
N PRO A 114 -5.46 -29.77 12.89
CA PRO A 114 -4.52 -30.54 12.10
C PRO A 114 -4.65 -32.04 12.41
N VAL A 115 -4.71 -32.87 11.38
CA VAL A 115 -4.80 -34.33 11.54
C VAL A 115 -3.43 -34.92 11.91
N ILE A 116 -2.35 -34.24 11.51
CA ILE A 116 -0.97 -34.61 11.78
C ILE A 116 -0.35 -33.51 12.63
N ASP A 117 0.22 -33.88 13.77
CA ASP A 117 1.01 -33.00 14.64
C ASP A 117 2.49 -33.33 14.46
N GLU A 118 3.21 -32.52 13.69
CA GLU A 118 4.66 -32.67 13.47
C GLU A 118 5.49 -32.39 14.74
N GLY A 119 4.87 -31.87 15.81
CA GLY A 119 5.50 -31.61 17.10
C GLY A 119 5.28 -32.71 18.15
N GLU A 120 4.46 -33.72 17.85
CA GLU A 120 4.23 -34.84 18.77
C GLU A 120 5.43 -35.81 18.73
N MET A 121 6.14 -35.91 19.85
CA MET A 121 7.26 -36.84 20.00
C MET A 121 6.80 -38.12 20.71
N GLU A 122 6.82 -39.25 20.00
CA GLU A 122 6.65 -40.58 20.60
C GLU A 122 7.93 -40.97 21.36
N VAL A 123 7.83 -41.13 22.68
CA VAL A 123 8.95 -41.58 23.52
C VAL A 123 9.00 -43.11 23.50
N ILE A 124 9.96 -43.67 22.76
CA ILE A 124 10.22 -45.11 22.76
C ILE A 124 11.17 -45.43 23.92
N GLU A 125 10.70 -46.20 24.89
CA GLU A 125 11.59 -46.76 25.93
C GLU A 125 12.48 -47.85 25.33
N MET A 126 13.78 -47.57 25.24
CA MET A 126 14.78 -48.56 24.87
C MET A 126 14.98 -49.51 26.07
N GLY A 127 14.34 -50.68 26.02
CA GLY A 127 14.54 -51.71 27.06
C GLY A 127 16.01 -52.10 27.21
N GLU A 128 16.43 -52.48 28.43
CA GLU A 128 17.79 -52.95 28.71
C GLU A 128 18.17 -54.10 27.78
N ILE A 129 19.05 -53.81 26.81
CA ILE A 129 19.72 -54.85 26.03
C ILE A 129 20.68 -55.56 26.98
N ARG A 130 20.24 -56.67 27.57
CA ARG A 130 21.14 -57.60 28.25
C ARG A 130 21.89 -58.37 27.18
N PRO A 131 23.21 -58.19 27.01
CA PRO A 131 23.97 -59.04 26.10
C PRO A 131 23.82 -60.48 26.60
N LYS A 132 23.27 -61.35 25.74
CA LYS A 132 23.25 -62.79 25.98
C LYS A 132 24.68 -63.29 25.88
N VAL A 133 25.32 -63.56 27.03
CA VAL A 133 26.61 -64.23 27.07
C VAL A 133 26.38 -65.64 26.51
N ILE A 134 27.05 -65.97 25.41
CA ILE A 134 27.03 -67.30 24.81
C ILE A 134 28.12 -68.10 25.52
N ASP A 135 27.74 -68.86 26.56
CA ASP A 135 28.62 -69.87 27.17
C ASP A 135 28.57 -71.16 26.35
N ASP A 136 29.21 -71.13 25.19
CA ASP A 136 29.84 -72.29 24.55
C ASP A 136 30.48 -71.82 23.24
N ALA A 137 31.75 -71.45 23.32
CA ALA A 137 32.57 -71.20 22.14
C ALA A 137 33.34 -72.49 21.79
N PRO A 138 32.93 -73.26 20.77
CA PRO A 138 33.88 -74.14 20.09
C PRO A 138 34.90 -73.27 19.36
N ALA A 139 36.18 -73.68 19.43
CA ALA A 139 37.32 -72.97 18.86
C ALA A 139 37.11 -72.58 17.38
N PRO A 140 37.58 -71.39 16.95
CA PRO A 140 37.36 -70.94 15.58
C PRO A 140 38.22 -71.73 14.60
N SER A 141 37.57 -72.45 13.67
CA SER A 141 38.17 -72.82 12.39
C SER A 141 38.19 -71.57 11.50
N SER A 142 39.39 -71.18 11.12
CA SER A 142 39.72 -69.97 10.38
C SER A 142 39.45 -70.14 8.88
N GLU A 143 38.24 -69.88 8.40
CA GLU A 143 37.99 -69.56 6.98
C GLU A 143 36.87 -68.51 6.86
N ASP A 144 37.15 -67.51 6.01
CA ASP A 144 36.32 -66.38 5.54
C ASP A 144 36.26 -65.07 6.36
N ALA A 145 37.09 -64.13 5.88
CA ALA A 145 37.10 -62.71 6.18
C ALA A 145 36.04 -61.94 5.33
N PRO A 146 35.53 -60.80 5.81
CA PRO A 146 34.38 -60.10 5.23
C PRO A 146 34.73 -59.23 4.01
N SER A 147 33.83 -59.19 3.03
CA SER A 147 33.82 -58.14 2.00
C SER A 147 33.03 -56.95 2.51
N ALA A 148 33.73 -55.83 2.73
CA ALA A 148 33.14 -54.53 2.97
C ALA A 148 32.33 -54.06 1.75
N VAL A 149 31.17 -53.44 1.99
CA VAL A 149 30.51 -52.58 1.00
C VAL A 149 30.45 -51.17 1.57
N ALA A 150 31.05 -50.25 0.81
CA ALA A 150 30.97 -48.79 0.95
C ALA A 150 29.49 -48.35 0.90
N SER A 151 28.99 -47.40 1.69
CA SER A 151 29.30 -45.95 1.75
C SER A 151 29.16 -45.27 0.40
N ASP A 152 27.94 -44.81 0.09
CA ASP A 152 27.71 -43.73 -0.86
C ASP A 152 26.90 -42.63 -0.16
N ASP A 153 27.64 -41.59 0.23
CA ASP A 153 27.16 -40.25 0.49
C ASP A 153 26.60 -39.65 -0.82
N ASP A 154 25.38 -39.13 -0.82
CA ASP A 154 24.97 -38.12 -1.80
C ASP A 154 24.43 -36.89 -1.07
N ALA A 155 25.33 -35.92 -0.91
CA ALA A 155 25.03 -34.56 -0.50
C ALA A 155 24.63 -33.76 -1.75
N SER A 156 23.33 -33.50 -1.90
CA SER A 156 22.83 -32.54 -2.89
C SER A 156 22.72 -31.14 -2.28
N ALA A 157 23.59 -30.23 -2.73
CA ALA A 157 23.55 -28.80 -2.46
C ALA A 157 22.50 -28.09 -3.35
N PRO A 158 21.89 -26.97 -2.91
CA PRO A 158 20.89 -26.25 -3.70
C PRO A 158 21.54 -25.26 -4.69
N SER A 159 21.10 -25.34 -5.96
CA SER A 159 21.41 -24.34 -6.99
C SER A 159 20.45 -23.17 -6.91
N SER A 160 21.02 -21.97 -6.85
CA SER A 160 20.36 -20.67 -6.94
C SER A 160 20.49 -20.10 -8.35
N GLU A 161 19.36 -19.79 -8.98
CA GLU A 161 19.14 -19.06 -10.24
C GLU A 161 17.72 -18.45 -10.15
N ASP A 162 17.35 -17.27 -10.63
CA ASP A 162 18.03 -16.15 -11.26
C ASP A 162 17.01 -14.98 -11.31
N ALA A 163 17.49 -13.78 -11.59
CA ALA A 163 16.83 -12.46 -11.54
C ALA A 163 15.58 -12.26 -12.45
N PRO A 164 14.74 -11.22 -12.20
CA PRO A 164 13.59 -10.89 -13.05
C PRO A 164 14.00 -10.13 -14.33
N PRO A 165 13.27 -10.29 -15.46
CA PRO A 165 13.54 -9.51 -16.66
C PRO A 165 12.93 -8.11 -16.59
N ALA A 166 13.68 -7.15 -17.12
CA ALA A 166 13.25 -5.78 -17.44
C ALA A 166 12.63 -5.69 -18.85
N VAL A 167 12.20 -4.46 -19.19
CA VAL A 167 11.67 -3.89 -20.46
C VAL A 167 10.14 -4.05 -20.67
N GLY A 168 9.40 -3.06 -21.17
CA GLY A 168 9.81 -1.88 -21.91
C GLY A 168 8.79 -0.74 -21.88
N SER A 169 9.33 0.45 -22.15
CA SER A 169 8.66 1.72 -22.43
C SER A 169 8.30 1.80 -23.90
N ASP A 170 7.04 2.11 -24.20
CA ASP A 170 6.65 2.67 -25.49
C ASP A 170 5.84 3.95 -25.25
N GLU A 171 6.38 5.02 -25.80
CA GLU A 171 5.75 6.32 -26.01
C GLU A 171 4.67 6.18 -27.07
N ASP A 172 3.47 6.73 -26.84
CA ASP A 172 2.64 7.21 -27.95
C ASP A 172 2.13 8.62 -27.66
N SER A 173 2.45 9.47 -28.61
CA SER A 173 2.23 10.91 -28.65
C SER A 173 0.93 11.16 -29.41
N GLY A 174 -0.10 11.69 -28.76
CA GLY A 174 -1.38 11.94 -29.41
C GLY A 174 -2.16 13.10 -28.80
N GLY A 175 -1.85 14.33 -29.20
CA GLY A 175 -2.77 15.46 -29.11
C GLY A 175 -2.31 16.61 -30.04
N PRO A 176 -3.18 17.58 -30.41
CA PRO A 176 -4.60 17.72 -30.10
C PRO A 176 -5.49 17.92 -31.36
N ALA A 177 -6.79 17.63 -31.27
CA ALA A 177 -7.78 18.17 -32.19
C ALA A 177 -8.55 19.30 -31.48
N ALA A 178 -8.34 20.52 -31.95
CA ALA A 178 -9.11 21.69 -31.56
C ALA A 178 -10.40 21.72 -32.39
N ASP A 179 -11.55 21.62 -31.74
CA ASP A 179 -12.85 21.95 -32.33
C ASP A 179 -13.31 23.29 -31.76
N THR A 180 -13.10 24.35 -32.53
CA THR A 180 -13.82 25.62 -32.43
C THR A 180 -15.04 25.57 -33.35
N PRO A 181 -16.26 25.77 -32.85
CA PRO A 181 -17.35 26.24 -33.68
C PRO A 181 -17.38 27.78 -33.71
N SER A 182 -17.51 28.25 -34.94
CA SER A 182 -17.59 29.62 -35.44
C SER A 182 -18.56 30.52 -34.68
N SER A 183 -18.13 31.75 -34.38
CA SER A 183 -19.01 32.89 -34.21
C SER A 183 -19.38 33.42 -35.59
N ASP A 184 -20.66 33.41 -35.96
CA ASP A 184 -21.19 34.28 -37.02
C ASP A 184 -22.70 34.49 -36.84
N GLY A 185 -23.08 35.76 -36.67
CA GLY A 185 -24.36 36.39 -37.00
C GLY A 185 -25.57 36.04 -36.12
N ASP A 186 -26.56 36.89 -35.93
CA ASP A 186 -26.77 38.25 -36.42
C ASP A 186 -27.97 38.83 -35.65
N ASP A 187 -27.98 40.15 -35.53
CA ASP A 187 -29.15 41.04 -35.54
C ASP A 187 -30.52 40.60 -34.92
N ARG A 188 -30.94 41.42 -33.94
CA ARG A 188 -32.31 41.95 -33.71
C ARG A 188 -33.39 40.98 -33.19
N ASN A 189 -33.96 41.32 -32.02
CA ASN A 189 -35.28 41.97 -31.99
C ASN A 189 -35.58 42.60 -30.61
N ASP A 190 -36.23 43.76 -30.65
CA ASP A 190 -37.15 44.31 -29.64
C ASP A 190 -37.97 43.24 -28.89
#